data_AF-A0A519CG11-F1
#
_entry.id   AF-A0A519CG11-F1
#
_cell.length_a   1.000
_cell.length_b   1.000
_cell.length_c   1.000
_cell.angle_alpha   90.00
_cell.angle_beta   90.00
_cell.angle_gamma   90.00
#
_symmetry.space_group_name_H-M   'P 1'
#
loop_
_entity.id
_entity.type
_entity.pdbx_description
1 polymer ?
#
loop_
_entity_poly.entity_id
_entity_poly.type
_entity_poly.pdbx_seq_one_letter_code
_entity_poly.pdbx_strand_id
1 'polypeptide(L)'
;MFDNLKILFIGGDQLRHLYYLNQIHKIFPVASAIIENRVSGTNIQVPIPPSDLSEHDKNNFLKHFSQRFESEKVFFGNQILPDIPILNIEQSELNSNKTTDFVKSINPDLVLIFGCHLIKDPLLSVLPKHTINLHGGLSSRYRGTATMFWPFYFLEPNHVGTTFHFIVSEPDAGNVIHQSVPTLEYGDKIHDVACKAILQSSKDIIKLIEIFKKNEKWNIFPQKSTGKNFLENDFKTEHLRIIYDLFDNDIVDNFLDNKIKSKTPNLIKQF
;
A
#
# COMPACT_ATOMS: atom_id res chain seq x y z
N MET A 1 22.42 -4.80 20.15
CA MET A 1 21.38 -3.75 20.13
C MET A 1 21.74 -2.81 19.01
N PHE A 2 20.85 -2.66 18.02
CA PHE A 2 20.96 -1.64 16.99
C PHE A 2 20.60 -0.27 17.59
N ASP A 3 21.54 0.31 18.35
CA ASP A 3 21.34 1.65 18.95
C ASP A 3 21.25 2.74 17.87
N ASN A 4 21.83 2.50 16.68
CA ASN A 4 21.72 3.34 15.49
C ASN A 4 21.21 2.54 14.28
N LEU A 5 19.95 2.12 14.30
CA LEU A 5 19.29 1.51 13.13
C LEU A 5 19.13 2.55 12.01
N LYS A 6 19.79 2.37 10.87
CA LYS A 6 19.67 3.27 9.72
C LYS A 6 18.53 2.84 8.80
N ILE A 7 17.41 3.55 8.88
CA ILE A 7 16.20 3.29 8.08
C ILE A 7 16.24 4.13 6.81
N LEU A 8 16.03 3.50 5.65
CA LEU A 8 15.73 4.15 4.38
C LEU A 8 14.28 3.88 3.99
N PHE A 9 13.55 4.91 3.58
CA PHE A 9 12.22 4.78 2.99
C PHE A 9 12.30 4.87 1.45
N ILE A 10 11.54 4.02 0.75
CA ILE A 10 11.35 4.12 -0.71
C ILE A 10 9.85 4.09 -0.98
N GLY A 11 9.29 5.15 -1.53
CA GLY A 11 7.85 5.19 -1.75
C GLY A 11 7.38 6.28 -2.68
N GLY A 12 6.07 6.34 -2.89
CA GLY A 12 5.46 7.38 -3.71
C GLY A 12 5.27 8.70 -2.94
N ASP A 13 4.83 9.72 -3.67
CA ASP A 13 4.60 11.10 -3.20
C ASP A 13 3.16 11.39 -2.73
N GLN A 14 2.24 10.44 -2.84
CA GLN A 14 0.85 10.60 -2.43
C GLN A 14 0.67 10.62 -0.89
N LEU A 15 -0.42 11.23 -0.42
CA LEU A 15 -0.69 11.51 1.00
C LEU A 15 -0.52 10.28 1.91
N ARG A 16 -1.04 9.12 1.49
CA ARG A 16 -0.93 7.89 2.28
C ARG A 16 0.51 7.39 2.46
N HIS A 17 1.38 7.57 1.45
CA HIS A 17 2.78 7.16 1.51
C HIS A 17 3.57 8.10 2.42
N LEU A 18 3.35 9.41 2.24
CA LEU A 18 4.00 10.43 3.06
C LEU A 18 3.54 10.38 4.52
N TYR A 19 2.25 10.09 4.75
CA TYR A 19 1.72 9.85 6.09
C TYR A 19 2.43 8.69 6.76
N TYR A 20 2.57 7.55 6.06
CA TYR A 20 3.25 6.37 6.56
C TYR A 20 4.71 6.67 6.93
N LEU A 21 5.46 7.34 6.04
CA LEU A 21 6.82 7.83 6.32
C LEU A 21 6.86 8.71 7.57
N ASN A 22 5.96 9.69 7.67
CA ASN A 22 5.91 10.62 8.79
C ASN A 22 5.56 9.95 10.13
N GLN A 23 4.67 8.95 10.14
CA GLN A 23 4.40 8.20 11.37
C GLN A 23 5.62 7.42 11.84
N ILE A 24 6.39 6.83 10.92
CA ILE A 24 7.64 6.15 11.26
C ILE A 24 8.65 7.16 11.79
N HIS A 25 8.91 8.24 11.06
CA HIS A 25 9.94 9.23 11.39
C HIS A 25 9.71 9.90 12.76
N LYS A 26 8.45 10.05 13.19
CA LYS A 26 8.10 10.56 14.53
C LYS A 26 8.64 9.71 15.68
N ILE A 27 8.77 8.40 15.48
CA ILE A 27 9.16 7.45 16.54
C ILE A 27 10.59 6.93 16.30
N PHE A 28 10.92 6.63 15.05
CA PHE A 28 12.21 6.14 14.61
C PHE A 28 12.77 7.08 13.54
N PRO A 29 13.82 7.85 13.84
CA PRO A 29 14.43 8.75 12.85
C PRO A 29 14.82 7.99 11.57
N VAL A 30 14.10 8.30 10.49
CA VAL A 30 14.44 7.83 9.14
C VAL A 30 15.67 8.58 8.65
N ALA A 31 16.68 7.87 8.18
CA ALA A 31 17.97 8.46 7.80
C ALA A 31 17.91 9.16 6.44
N SER A 32 17.12 8.62 5.51
CA SER A 32 16.88 9.21 4.19
C SER A 32 15.64 8.61 3.54
N ALA A 33 15.17 9.25 2.46
CA ALA A 33 14.06 8.75 1.66
C ALA A 33 14.33 8.88 0.16
N ILE A 34 13.79 7.93 -0.60
CA ILE A 34 13.63 8.02 -2.05
C ILE A 34 12.13 8.20 -2.32
N ILE A 35 11.76 9.31 -2.95
CA ILE A 35 10.37 9.66 -3.24
C ILE A 35 10.16 9.61 -4.75
N GLU A 36 9.34 8.67 -5.18
CA GLU A 36 8.92 8.55 -6.56
C GLU A 36 7.71 9.45 -6.82
N ASN A 37 7.84 10.32 -7.82
CA ASN A 37 6.73 11.12 -8.32
C ASN A 37 5.74 10.22 -9.07
N ARG A 38 4.50 10.15 -8.59
CA ARG A 38 3.46 9.26 -9.12
C ARG A 38 2.47 10.03 -10.00
N VAL A 39 2.94 10.85 -10.93
CA VAL A 39 2.10 11.62 -11.87
C VAL A 39 1.45 10.82 -13.00
N SER A 40 1.69 9.51 -13.13
CA SER A 40 1.14 8.68 -14.21
C SER A 40 0.00 7.74 -13.79
N GLY A 41 -0.91 7.49 -14.74
CA GLY A 41 -1.98 6.49 -14.62
C GLY A 41 -2.98 6.81 -13.51
N THR A 42 -3.41 5.79 -12.77
CA THR A 42 -4.35 5.91 -11.63
C THR A 42 -3.78 6.70 -10.44
N ASN A 43 -2.55 7.20 -10.52
CA ASN A 43 -1.86 7.87 -9.42
C ASN A 43 -1.92 9.40 -9.47
N ILE A 44 -2.53 9.98 -10.51
CA ILE A 44 -3.00 11.38 -10.45
C ILE A 44 -4.09 11.48 -9.38
N GLN A 45 -4.21 12.63 -8.70
CA GLN A 45 -5.28 12.87 -7.69
C GLN A 45 -6.64 12.41 -8.22
N VAL A 46 -7.01 12.90 -9.41
CA VAL A 46 -8.09 12.37 -10.24
C VAL A 46 -7.56 12.12 -11.66
N PRO A 47 -7.40 10.86 -12.09
CA PRO A 47 -6.90 10.54 -13.43
C PRO A 47 -7.91 10.90 -14.52
N ILE A 48 -7.42 11.00 -15.75
CA ILE A 48 -8.26 11.25 -16.93
C ILE A 48 -8.99 9.94 -17.28
N PRO A 49 -10.33 9.95 -17.41
CA PRO A 49 -11.06 8.76 -17.85
C PRO A 49 -10.64 8.32 -19.26
N PRO A 50 -10.56 7.00 -19.54
CA PRO A 50 -10.40 6.51 -20.91
C PRO A 50 -11.45 7.09 -21.86
N SER A 51 -11.02 7.42 -23.09
CA SER A 51 -11.82 8.18 -24.05
C SER A 51 -13.04 7.41 -24.58
N ASP A 52 -12.92 6.08 -24.63
CA ASP A 52 -13.88 5.11 -25.15
C ASP A 52 -15.00 4.74 -24.17
N LEU A 53 -14.95 5.24 -22.93
CA LEU A 53 -15.99 4.96 -21.93
C LEU A 53 -17.33 5.63 -22.27
N SER A 54 -18.42 4.95 -21.88
CA SER A 54 -19.76 5.54 -21.84
C SER A 54 -19.81 6.73 -20.87
N GLU A 55 -20.75 7.66 -21.05
CA GLU A 55 -20.92 8.80 -20.14
C GLU A 55 -21.17 8.35 -18.69
N HIS A 56 -21.96 7.28 -18.52
CA HIS A 56 -22.23 6.67 -17.23
C HIS A 56 -20.95 6.16 -16.54
N ASP A 57 -20.11 5.41 -17.27
CA ASP A 57 -18.86 4.88 -16.71
C ASP A 57 -17.82 5.99 -16.47
N LYS A 58 -17.80 7.03 -17.30
CA LYS A 58 -16.99 8.24 -17.05
C LYS A 58 -17.36 8.88 -15.72
N ASN A 59 -18.65 8.99 -15.42
CA ASN A 59 -19.12 9.53 -14.14
C ASN A 59 -18.70 8.65 -12.96
N ASN A 60 -18.83 7.33 -13.07
CA ASN A 60 -18.38 6.41 -12.03
C ASN A 60 -16.86 6.45 -11.82
N PHE A 61 -16.08 6.55 -12.90
CA PHE A 61 -14.63 6.71 -12.84
C PHE A 61 -14.25 7.98 -12.08
N LEU A 62 -14.82 9.13 -12.47
CA LEU A 62 -14.55 10.42 -11.81
C LEU A 62 -15.02 10.41 -10.35
N LYS A 63 -16.21 9.85 -10.06
CA LYS A 63 -16.72 9.66 -8.68
C LYS A 63 -15.73 8.84 -7.84
N HIS A 64 -15.20 7.74 -8.37
CA HIS A 64 -14.25 6.90 -7.65
C HIS A 64 -12.98 7.63 -7.26
N PHE A 65 -12.29 8.20 -8.24
CA PHE A 65 -10.99 8.79 -7.95
C PHE A 65 -11.09 10.12 -7.19
N SER A 66 -12.17 10.88 -7.36
CA SER A 66 -12.44 12.05 -6.51
C SER A 66 -12.74 11.64 -5.06
N GLN A 67 -13.58 10.63 -4.83
CA GLN A 67 -13.85 10.12 -3.48
C GLN A 67 -12.60 9.55 -2.81
N ARG A 68 -11.71 8.89 -3.56
CA ARG A 68 -10.39 8.48 -3.06
C ARG A 68 -9.61 9.68 -2.54
N PHE A 69 -9.47 10.71 -3.36
CA PHE A 69 -8.68 11.88 -3.01
C PHE A 69 -9.24 12.63 -1.79
N GLU A 70 -10.56 12.79 -1.71
CA GLU A 70 -11.20 13.43 -0.56
C GLU A 70 -11.08 12.59 0.72
N SER A 71 -11.25 11.26 0.63
CA SER A 71 -11.01 10.37 1.77
C SER A 71 -9.54 10.45 2.23
N GLU A 72 -8.57 10.41 1.32
CA GLU A 72 -7.15 10.55 1.69
C GLU A 72 -6.84 11.88 2.39
N LYS A 73 -7.44 12.99 1.95
CA LYS A 73 -7.31 14.28 2.64
C LYS A 73 -7.90 14.24 4.05
N VAL A 74 -9.07 13.62 4.23
CA VAL A 74 -9.72 13.52 5.55
C VAL A 74 -8.87 12.69 6.51
N PHE A 75 -8.39 11.52 6.06
CA PHE A 75 -7.68 10.58 6.93
C PHE A 75 -6.21 10.93 7.16
N PHE A 76 -5.53 11.48 6.15
CA PHE A 76 -4.09 11.74 6.21
C PHE A 76 -3.78 13.23 6.37
N GLY A 77 -4.66 14.13 5.91
CA GLY A 77 -4.36 15.56 5.85
C GLY A 77 -3.20 15.88 4.91
N ASN A 78 -2.79 17.14 4.91
CA ASN A 78 -1.59 17.55 4.18
C ASN A 78 -0.34 16.97 4.84
N GLN A 79 0.57 16.45 4.02
CA GLN A 79 1.83 15.88 4.49
C GLN A 79 2.99 16.80 4.12
N ILE A 80 3.86 17.04 5.09
CA ILE A 80 5.14 17.73 4.91
C ILE A 80 6.22 16.66 4.99
N LEU A 81 7.15 16.66 4.05
CA LEU A 81 8.28 15.74 4.09
C LEU A 81 9.17 16.05 5.31
N PRO A 82 9.72 15.02 5.98
CA PRO A 82 10.66 15.24 7.07
C PRO A 82 11.94 15.91 6.56
N ASP A 83 12.61 16.68 7.43
CA ASP A 83 13.88 17.34 7.12
C ASP A 83 15.05 16.33 7.16
N ILE A 84 15.11 15.52 6.11
CA ILE A 84 16.11 14.46 5.91
C ILE A 84 16.60 14.48 4.44
N PRO A 85 17.76 13.86 4.14
CA PRO A 85 18.18 13.66 2.76
C PRO A 85 17.12 12.92 1.94
N ILE A 86 16.62 13.58 0.89
CA ILE A 86 15.58 13.05 -0.01
C ILE A 86 16.10 13.02 -1.44
N LEU A 87 15.98 11.85 -2.08
CA LEU A 87 16.15 11.70 -3.52
C LEU A 87 14.77 11.66 -4.18
N ASN A 88 14.40 12.72 -4.89
CA ASN A 88 13.21 12.71 -5.74
C ASN A 88 13.56 12.07 -7.09
N ILE A 89 12.69 11.16 -7.55
CA ILE A 89 12.87 10.40 -8.79
C ILE A 89 11.57 10.33 -9.58
N GLU A 90 11.71 10.16 -10.89
CA GLU A 90 10.63 9.68 -11.76
C GLU A 90 10.69 8.15 -11.90
N GLN A 91 9.64 7.54 -12.45
CA GLN A 91 9.56 6.08 -12.64
C GLN A 91 10.77 5.50 -13.39
N SER A 92 11.25 6.20 -14.42
CA SER A 92 12.41 5.78 -15.22
C SER A 92 13.72 5.75 -14.42
N GLU A 93 13.78 6.46 -13.30
CA GLU A 93 14.97 6.57 -12.46
C GLU A 93 14.95 5.59 -11.29
N LEU A 94 13.82 4.99 -10.92
CA LEU A 94 13.71 4.07 -9.78
C LEU A 94 14.78 2.97 -9.81
N ASN A 95 14.91 2.28 -10.93
CA ASN A 95 15.87 1.20 -11.11
C ASN A 95 17.16 1.69 -11.83
N SER A 96 17.56 2.94 -11.64
CA SER A 96 18.76 3.49 -12.28
C SER A 96 20.01 3.40 -11.39
N ASN A 97 21.19 3.62 -11.98
CA ASN A 97 22.44 3.75 -11.22
C ASN A 97 22.41 4.93 -10.24
N LYS A 98 21.74 6.04 -10.58
CA LYS A 98 21.53 7.20 -9.67
C LYS A 98 20.91 6.76 -8.35
N THR A 99 19.80 6.01 -8.41
CA THR A 99 19.11 5.51 -7.22
C THR A 99 19.93 4.47 -6.49
N THR A 100 20.59 3.58 -7.24
CA THR A 100 21.49 2.55 -6.70
C THR A 100 22.64 3.16 -5.90
N ASP A 101 23.29 4.20 -6.42
CA ASP A 101 24.42 4.87 -5.78
C ASP A 101 23.97 5.68 -4.56
N PHE A 102 22.76 6.26 -4.60
CA PHE A 102 22.16 6.87 -3.42
C PHE A 102 21.99 5.84 -2.30
N VAL A 103 21.37 4.67 -2.56
CA VAL A 103 21.21 3.61 -1.55
C VAL A 103 22.57 3.17 -0.96
N LYS A 104 23.58 2.97 -1.82
CA LYS A 104 24.94 2.60 -1.36
C LYS A 104 25.57 3.65 -0.45
N SER A 105 25.42 4.94 -0.79
CA SER A 105 25.97 6.03 0.02
C SER A 105 25.33 6.12 1.40
N ILE A 106 24.05 5.76 1.51
CA ILE A 106 23.33 5.68 2.78
C ILE A 106 23.76 4.44 3.56
N ASN A 107 23.97 3.29 2.90
CA ASN A 107 24.23 1.99 3.54
C ASN A 107 23.21 1.67 4.66
N PRO A 108 21.91 1.50 4.31
CA PRO A 108 20.83 1.30 5.28
C PRO A 108 20.83 -0.13 5.87
N ASP A 109 20.39 -0.25 7.12
CA ASP A 109 20.18 -1.54 7.80
C ASP A 109 18.80 -2.12 7.51
N LEU A 110 17.80 -1.23 7.36
CA LEU A 110 16.39 -1.54 7.13
C LEU A 110 15.85 -0.65 6.00
N VAL A 111 15.22 -1.27 5.02
CA VAL A 111 14.51 -0.53 3.96
C VAL A 111 13.02 -0.82 4.05
N LEU A 112 12.23 0.26 4.08
CA LEU A 112 10.77 0.22 4.12
C LEU A 112 10.23 0.75 2.79
N ILE A 113 9.53 -0.11 2.05
CA ILE A 113 8.96 0.22 0.76
C ILE A 113 7.45 0.41 0.88
N PHE A 114 6.92 1.47 0.27
CA PHE A 114 5.47 1.64 0.12
C PHE A 114 5.11 2.55 -1.06
N GLY A 115 4.47 1.99 -2.08
CA GLY A 115 3.80 2.78 -3.13
C GLY A 115 4.69 3.25 -4.28
N CYS A 116 5.87 2.66 -4.46
CA CYS A 116 6.68 2.83 -5.67
C CYS A 116 6.37 1.75 -6.73
N HIS A 117 6.89 1.91 -7.95
CA HIS A 117 6.86 0.85 -8.95
C HIS A 117 7.72 -0.36 -8.56
N LEU A 118 7.62 -1.44 -9.34
CA LEU A 118 8.38 -2.68 -9.12
C LEU A 118 9.89 -2.40 -9.13
N ILE A 119 10.53 -2.71 -8.01
CA ILE A 119 11.99 -2.66 -7.86
C ILE A 119 12.61 -3.86 -8.56
N LYS A 120 13.59 -3.58 -9.41
CA LYS A 120 14.35 -4.53 -10.24
C LYS A 120 15.83 -4.23 -10.15
N ASP A 121 16.66 -5.09 -10.74
CA ASP A 121 18.07 -4.77 -10.91
C ASP A 121 18.27 -3.53 -11.79
N PRO A 122 19.31 -2.73 -11.52
CA PRO A 122 20.35 -2.91 -10.49
C PRO A 122 19.96 -2.56 -9.04
N LEU A 123 18.83 -1.89 -8.79
CA LEU A 123 18.46 -1.45 -7.43
C LEU A 123 18.21 -2.64 -6.49
N LEU A 124 17.49 -3.66 -6.95
CA LEU A 124 17.16 -4.84 -6.13
C LEU A 124 18.42 -5.50 -5.52
N SER A 125 19.47 -5.63 -6.32
CA SER A 125 20.74 -6.26 -5.92
C SER A 125 21.52 -5.50 -4.84
N VAL A 126 21.24 -4.21 -4.60
CA VAL A 126 21.99 -3.39 -3.62
C VAL A 126 21.20 -3.13 -2.34
N LEU A 127 19.93 -3.52 -2.30
CA LEU A 127 19.09 -3.39 -1.11
C LEU A 127 19.53 -4.40 -0.04
N PRO A 128 19.50 -4.01 1.26
CA PRO A 128 19.89 -4.91 2.34
C PRO A 128 18.88 -6.05 2.47
N LYS A 129 19.30 -7.14 3.11
CA LYS A 129 18.46 -8.32 3.39
C LYS A 129 17.12 -7.95 4.07
N HIS A 130 17.14 -6.96 4.94
CA HIS A 130 15.96 -6.48 5.67
C HIS A 130 15.26 -5.39 4.86
N THR A 131 14.80 -5.76 3.67
CA THR A 131 13.98 -4.90 2.82
C THR A 131 12.58 -5.45 2.75
N ILE A 132 11.62 -4.68 3.26
CA ILE A 132 10.23 -5.09 3.34
C ILE A 132 9.32 -4.08 2.65
N ASN A 133 8.26 -4.59 2.03
CA ASN A 133 7.24 -3.80 1.37
C ASN A 133 5.94 -3.85 2.16
N LEU A 134 5.25 -2.72 2.22
CA LEU A 134 3.84 -2.63 2.60
C LEU A 134 2.99 -2.73 1.34
N HIS A 135 2.35 -3.88 1.14
CA HIS A 135 1.40 -4.08 0.05
C HIS A 135 -0.03 -3.77 0.49
N GLY A 136 -0.80 -3.08 -0.35
CA GLY A 136 -2.21 -2.72 -0.14
C GLY A 136 -3.19 -3.86 -0.40
N GLY A 137 -2.89 -5.08 0.04
CA GLY A 137 -3.77 -6.23 -0.12
C GLY A 137 -3.36 -7.38 0.80
N LEU A 138 -4.29 -8.30 1.04
CA LEU A 138 -4.02 -9.52 1.81
C LEU A 138 -3.38 -10.58 0.88
N SER A 139 -2.05 -10.64 0.86
CA SER A 139 -1.31 -11.65 0.11
C SER A 139 -1.47 -13.05 0.73
N SER A 140 -1.61 -14.13 -0.05
CA SER A 140 -1.55 -14.14 -1.52
C SER A 140 -2.88 -13.85 -2.23
N ARG A 141 -4.01 -13.70 -1.50
CA ARG A 141 -5.37 -13.59 -2.08
C ARG A 141 -5.50 -12.42 -3.07
N TYR A 142 -5.02 -11.24 -2.69
CA TYR A 142 -5.07 -10.01 -3.50
C TYR A 142 -3.67 -9.43 -3.73
N ARG A 143 -3.00 -9.88 -4.80
CA ARG A 143 -1.70 -9.35 -5.24
C ARG A 143 -1.85 -8.42 -6.45
N GLY A 144 -0.84 -7.60 -6.71
CA GLY A 144 -0.78 -6.74 -7.88
C GLY A 144 -1.51 -5.41 -7.69
N THR A 145 -2.30 -5.00 -8.68
CA THR A 145 -2.84 -3.64 -8.79
C THR A 145 -4.26 -3.54 -8.24
N ALA A 146 -4.62 -2.37 -7.69
CA ALA A 146 -5.97 -2.05 -7.19
C ALA A 146 -6.47 -3.05 -6.12
N THR A 147 -5.58 -3.54 -5.28
CA THR A 147 -5.81 -4.65 -4.35
C THR A 147 -6.71 -4.34 -3.16
N MET A 148 -6.97 -3.06 -2.86
CA MET A 148 -8.02 -2.65 -1.91
C MET A 148 -9.39 -2.44 -2.59
N PHE A 149 -9.44 -2.38 -3.93
CA PHE A 149 -10.69 -2.31 -4.69
C PHE A 149 -11.32 -3.69 -4.90
N TRP A 150 -10.51 -4.70 -5.25
CA TRP A 150 -11.00 -6.04 -5.56
C TRP A 150 -11.86 -6.68 -4.45
N PRO A 151 -11.52 -6.55 -3.15
CA PRO A 151 -12.40 -7.05 -2.10
C PRO A 151 -13.80 -6.46 -2.14
N PHE A 152 -13.95 -5.16 -2.43
CA PHE A 152 -15.27 -4.53 -2.60
C PHE A 152 -16.01 -5.07 -3.83
N TYR A 153 -15.30 -5.25 -4.96
CA TYR A 153 -15.90 -5.84 -6.16
C TYR A 153 -16.42 -7.27 -5.91
N PHE A 154 -15.71 -8.07 -5.10
CA PHE A 154 -16.13 -9.42 -4.73
C PHE A 154 -17.09 -9.49 -3.53
N LEU A 155 -17.54 -8.34 -3.01
CA LEU A 155 -18.41 -8.24 -1.83
C LEU A 155 -17.78 -8.86 -0.57
N GLU A 156 -16.48 -8.62 -0.41
CA GLU A 156 -15.64 -9.08 0.70
C GLU A 156 -14.96 -7.87 1.39
N PRO A 157 -15.70 -6.85 1.86
CA PRO A 157 -15.09 -5.61 2.41
C PRO A 157 -14.17 -5.88 3.61
N ASN A 158 -14.43 -6.95 4.36
CA ASN A 158 -13.60 -7.43 5.47
C ASN A 158 -12.25 -8.04 5.07
N HIS A 159 -11.98 -8.17 3.77
CA HIS A 159 -10.68 -8.56 3.23
C HIS A 159 -9.85 -7.38 2.72
N VAL A 160 -10.33 -6.15 2.83
CA VAL A 160 -9.48 -4.98 2.64
C VAL A 160 -8.46 -4.92 3.78
N GLY A 161 -7.19 -4.84 3.41
CA GLY A 161 -6.10 -4.90 4.36
C GLY A 161 -4.76 -4.73 3.66
N THR A 162 -3.70 -4.92 4.44
CA THR A 162 -2.33 -4.76 4.00
C THR A 162 -1.47 -5.94 4.42
N THR A 163 -0.37 -6.15 3.70
CA THR A 163 0.61 -7.19 4.00
C THR A 163 2.00 -6.57 4.05
N PHE A 164 2.70 -6.77 5.16
CA PHE A 164 4.15 -6.60 5.26
C PHE A 164 4.83 -7.87 4.78
N HIS A 165 5.68 -7.78 3.77
CA HIS A 165 6.41 -8.93 3.24
C HIS A 165 7.79 -8.53 2.75
N PHE A 166 8.70 -9.50 2.66
CA PHE A 166 9.99 -9.29 2.00
C PHE A 166 9.80 -9.07 0.50
N ILE A 167 10.67 -8.28 -0.12
CA ILE A 167 10.69 -8.18 -1.57
C ILE A 167 11.44 -9.35 -2.20
N VAL A 168 10.96 -9.78 -3.35
CA VAL A 168 11.62 -10.72 -4.28
C VAL A 168 11.42 -10.17 -5.70
N SER A 169 12.01 -10.81 -6.71
CA SER A 169 11.86 -10.36 -8.10
C SER A 169 10.42 -10.43 -8.61
N GLU A 170 9.60 -11.35 -8.09
CA GLU A 170 8.17 -11.43 -8.37
C GLU A 170 7.36 -10.46 -7.46
N PRO A 171 6.44 -9.66 -8.01
CA PRO A 171 5.57 -8.78 -7.24
C PRO A 171 4.78 -9.49 -6.14
N ASP A 172 4.80 -8.91 -4.94
CA ASP A 172 4.01 -9.32 -3.77
C ASP A 172 4.13 -10.81 -3.39
N ALA A 173 5.20 -11.50 -3.80
CA ALA A 173 5.37 -12.94 -3.66
C ALA A 173 6.34 -13.35 -2.54
N GLY A 174 7.05 -12.40 -1.93
CA GLY A 174 8.01 -12.71 -0.88
C GLY A 174 7.32 -13.13 0.42
N ASN A 175 8.10 -13.70 1.34
CA ASN A 175 7.54 -14.22 2.59
C ASN A 175 6.87 -13.12 3.42
N VAL A 176 5.72 -13.46 4.03
CA VAL A 176 4.90 -12.53 4.83
C VAL A 176 5.47 -12.42 6.24
N ILE A 177 5.38 -11.21 6.80
CA ILE A 177 5.76 -10.87 8.17
C ILE A 177 4.51 -10.63 9.02
N HIS A 178 3.58 -9.82 8.50
CA HIS A 178 2.38 -9.40 9.23
C HIS A 178 1.30 -8.94 8.24
N GLN A 179 0.04 -9.17 8.58
CA GLN A 179 -1.11 -8.68 7.84
C GLN A 179 -2.05 -7.90 8.74
N SER A 180 -2.63 -6.85 8.20
CA SER A 180 -3.51 -5.94 8.92
C SER A 180 -4.80 -5.75 8.17
N VAL A 181 -5.91 -5.76 8.90
CA VAL A 181 -7.23 -5.36 8.41
C VAL A 181 -7.75 -4.28 9.36
N PRO A 182 -8.45 -3.26 8.86
CA PRO A 182 -9.09 -2.28 9.71
C PRO A 182 -10.36 -2.85 10.35
N THR A 183 -10.82 -2.20 11.41
CA THR A 183 -12.21 -2.36 11.87
C THR A 183 -13.13 -1.67 10.88
N LEU A 184 -14.20 -2.37 10.50
CA LEU A 184 -15.28 -1.81 9.68
C LEU A 184 -16.35 -1.18 10.57
N GLU A 185 -16.83 0.00 10.19
CA GLU A 185 -17.87 0.74 10.89
C GLU A 185 -19.00 1.11 9.93
N TYR A 186 -20.21 1.31 10.46
CA TYR A 186 -21.34 1.79 9.66
C TYR A 186 -21.02 3.15 9.03
N GLY A 187 -21.36 3.30 7.76
CA GLY A 187 -21.07 4.47 6.93
C GLY A 187 -19.71 4.42 6.21
N ASP A 188 -18.85 3.44 6.52
CA ASP A 188 -17.56 3.31 5.83
C ASP A 188 -17.74 3.04 4.33
N LYS A 189 -17.07 3.85 3.51
CA LYS A 189 -17.01 3.67 2.06
C LYS A 189 -15.74 2.95 1.65
N ILE A 190 -15.67 2.52 0.39
CA ILE A 190 -14.48 1.82 -0.16
C ILE A 190 -13.14 2.50 0.16
N HIS A 191 -13.08 3.83 0.04
CA HIS A 191 -11.86 4.58 0.27
C HIS A 191 -11.59 4.83 1.75
N ASP A 192 -12.62 4.87 2.60
CA ASP A 192 -12.45 5.00 4.04
C ASP A 192 -11.85 3.73 4.63
N VAL A 193 -12.35 2.56 4.19
CA VAL A 193 -11.77 1.27 4.58
C VAL A 193 -10.32 1.15 4.12
N ALA A 194 -10.02 1.56 2.87
CA ALA A 194 -8.64 1.60 2.37
C ALA A 194 -7.74 2.51 3.23
N CYS A 195 -8.21 3.71 3.57
CA CYS A 195 -7.46 4.65 4.41
C CYS A 195 -7.25 4.10 5.83
N LYS A 196 -8.30 3.53 6.44
CA LYS A 196 -8.23 2.85 7.75
C LYS A 196 -7.23 1.70 7.75
N ALA A 197 -7.13 0.93 6.65
CA ALA A 197 -6.14 -0.13 6.51
C ALA A 197 -4.70 0.44 6.55
N ILE A 198 -4.45 1.56 5.87
CA ILE A 198 -3.15 2.24 5.92
C ILE A 198 -2.85 2.82 7.31
N LEU A 199 -3.84 3.42 7.98
CA LEU A 199 -3.69 3.90 9.36
C LEU A 199 -3.30 2.78 10.31
N GLN A 200 -3.95 1.61 10.18
CA GLN A 200 -3.63 0.44 10.99
C GLN A 200 -2.20 -0.05 10.70
N SER A 201 -1.81 -0.20 9.43
CA SER A 201 -0.44 -0.61 9.09
C SER A 201 0.63 0.41 9.52
N SER A 202 0.31 1.70 9.52
CA SER A 202 1.22 2.74 10.01
C SER A 202 1.48 2.63 11.51
N LYS A 203 0.55 2.06 12.29
CA LYS A 203 0.76 1.69 13.69
C LYS A 203 1.52 0.38 13.81
N ASP A 204 1.20 -0.60 12.97
CA ASP A 204 1.80 -1.93 13.03
C ASP A 204 3.28 -1.92 12.65
N ILE A 205 3.70 -1.08 11.69
CA ILE A 205 5.13 -0.95 11.34
C ILE A 205 5.97 -0.47 12.53
N ILE A 206 5.45 0.40 13.40
CA ILE A 206 6.17 0.86 14.60
C ILE A 206 6.51 -0.34 15.48
N LYS A 207 5.52 -1.19 15.76
CA LYS A 207 5.72 -2.43 16.53
C LYS A 207 6.66 -3.40 15.82
N LEU A 208 6.59 -3.51 14.49
CA LEU A 208 7.51 -4.34 13.73
C LEU A 208 8.95 -3.83 13.82
N ILE A 209 9.19 -2.52 13.76
CA ILE A 209 10.52 -1.94 13.96
C ILE A 209 11.01 -2.19 15.40
N GLU A 210 10.16 -2.07 16.42
CA GLU A 210 10.51 -2.41 17.80
C GLU A 210 10.94 -3.88 17.96
N ILE A 211 10.16 -4.81 17.40
CA ILE A 211 10.49 -6.24 17.36
C ILE A 211 11.83 -6.46 16.66
N PHE A 212 12.05 -5.78 15.53
CA PHE A 212 13.30 -5.88 14.77
C PHE A 212 14.50 -5.35 15.54
N LYS A 213 14.40 -4.17 16.18
CA LYS A 213 15.48 -3.62 17.01
C LYS A 213 15.86 -4.53 18.17
N LYS A 214 14.88 -5.25 18.73
CA LYS A 214 15.09 -6.17 19.86
C LYS A 214 15.68 -7.52 19.43
N ASN A 215 15.19 -8.09 18.33
CA ASN A 215 15.44 -9.48 17.97
C ASN A 215 16.29 -9.65 16.70
N GLU A 216 16.52 -8.57 15.96
CA GLU A 216 17.21 -8.54 14.65
C GLU A 216 16.53 -9.41 13.58
N LYS A 217 15.27 -9.80 13.82
CA LYS A 217 14.46 -10.64 12.94
C LYS A 217 12.97 -10.53 13.27
N TRP A 218 12.16 -10.94 12.31
CA TRP A 218 10.73 -11.24 12.48
C TRP A 218 10.47 -12.73 12.34
N ASN A 219 9.29 -13.22 12.75
CA ASN A 219 8.84 -14.52 12.27
C ASN A 219 8.41 -14.38 10.80
N ILE A 220 8.68 -15.41 10.01
CA ILE A 220 8.54 -15.38 8.56
C ILE A 220 7.59 -16.49 8.15
N PHE A 221 6.59 -16.15 7.35
CA PHE A 221 5.54 -17.06 6.93
C PHE A 221 5.57 -17.19 5.40
N PRO A 222 5.91 -18.37 4.85
CA PRO A 222 5.88 -18.59 3.41
C PRO A 222 4.48 -18.42 2.84
N GLN A 223 4.37 -17.78 1.68
CA GLN A 223 3.10 -17.72 0.94
C GLN A 223 2.84 -19.09 0.30
N LYS A 224 1.90 -19.87 0.86
CA LYS A 224 1.57 -21.24 0.38
C LYS A 224 0.35 -21.32 -0.54
N SER A 225 -0.47 -20.27 -0.60
CA SER A 225 -1.77 -20.28 -1.29
C SER A 225 -1.69 -19.73 -2.72
N THR A 226 -2.48 -20.32 -3.62
CA THR A 226 -2.74 -19.81 -4.98
C THR A 226 -3.80 -18.69 -4.92
N GLY A 227 -3.41 -17.51 -4.48
CA GLY A 227 -4.28 -16.33 -4.63
C GLY A 227 -4.13 -15.69 -6.01
N LYS A 228 -4.82 -14.57 -6.26
CA LYS A 228 -4.86 -13.94 -7.58
C LYS A 228 -3.93 -12.73 -7.64
N ASN A 229 -3.12 -12.68 -8.70
CA ASN A 229 -2.37 -11.49 -9.07
C ASN A 229 -3.21 -10.71 -10.09
N PHE A 230 -3.65 -9.51 -9.71
CA PHE A 230 -4.42 -8.63 -10.58
C PHE A 230 -3.49 -7.66 -11.30
N LEU A 231 -3.62 -7.58 -12.62
CA LEU A 231 -2.88 -6.64 -13.45
C LEU A 231 -3.65 -5.33 -13.57
N GLU A 232 -2.97 -4.27 -14.00
CA GLU A 232 -3.62 -2.97 -14.24
C GLU A 232 -4.80 -3.09 -15.23
N ASN A 233 -4.61 -3.86 -16.31
CA ASN A 233 -5.64 -4.11 -17.32
C ASN A 233 -6.79 -5.03 -16.86
N ASP A 234 -6.66 -5.67 -15.68
CA ASP A 234 -7.80 -6.40 -15.11
C ASP A 234 -8.86 -5.43 -14.59
N PHE A 235 -8.45 -4.24 -14.12
CA PHE A 235 -9.37 -3.22 -13.68
C PHE A 235 -10.08 -2.60 -14.90
N LYS A 236 -11.41 -2.62 -14.87
CA LYS A 236 -12.28 -2.03 -15.88
C LYS A 236 -13.27 -1.12 -15.18
N THR A 237 -13.58 0.01 -15.79
CA THR A 237 -14.46 1.03 -15.20
C THR A 237 -15.85 0.48 -14.89
N GLU A 238 -16.35 -0.45 -15.70
CA GLU A 238 -17.65 -1.10 -15.53
C GLU A 238 -17.73 -1.90 -14.23
N HIS A 239 -16.60 -2.34 -13.66
CA HIS A 239 -16.58 -2.97 -12.34
C HIS A 239 -17.05 -2.02 -11.23
N LEU A 240 -16.92 -0.71 -11.42
CA LEU A 240 -17.38 0.30 -10.46
C LEU A 240 -18.90 0.34 -10.32
N ARG A 241 -19.66 -0.19 -11.30
CA ARG A 241 -21.12 -0.25 -11.24
C ARG A 241 -21.62 -1.11 -10.09
N ILE A 242 -20.88 -2.16 -9.71
CA ILE A 242 -21.19 -2.94 -8.50
C ILE A 242 -21.14 -2.01 -7.28
N ILE A 243 -20.11 -1.20 -7.15
CA ILE A 243 -19.93 -0.37 -5.97
C ILE A 243 -20.94 0.77 -5.97
N TYR A 244 -21.07 1.53 -7.06
CA TYR A 244 -21.84 2.78 -7.06
C TYR A 244 -23.28 2.64 -7.53
N ASP A 245 -23.57 1.78 -8.51
CA ASP A 245 -24.94 1.70 -9.06
C ASP A 245 -25.78 0.74 -8.23
N LEU A 246 -25.21 -0.40 -7.84
CA LEU A 246 -25.93 -1.44 -7.11
C LEU A 246 -26.00 -1.16 -5.61
N PHE A 247 -24.91 -0.69 -5.01
CA PHE A 247 -24.82 -0.52 -3.56
C PHE A 247 -24.71 0.94 -3.11
N ASP A 248 -24.59 1.91 -4.02
CA ASP A 248 -24.26 3.31 -3.71
C ASP A 248 -23.15 3.46 -2.66
N ASN A 249 -22.14 2.60 -2.77
CA ASN A 249 -20.97 2.53 -1.90
C ASN A 249 -21.29 2.13 -0.43
N ASP A 250 -22.47 1.55 -0.15
CA ASP A 250 -22.92 1.05 1.17
C ASP A 250 -22.59 -0.44 1.40
N ILE A 251 -21.55 -0.96 0.73
CA ILE A 251 -21.18 -2.39 0.83
C ILE A 251 -20.82 -2.78 2.27
N VAL A 252 -20.20 -1.88 3.04
CA VAL A 252 -19.86 -2.15 4.46
C VAL A 252 -21.11 -2.30 5.30
N ASP A 253 -22.09 -1.39 5.18
CA ASP A 253 -23.35 -1.46 5.93
C ASP A 253 -24.11 -2.74 5.61
N ASN A 254 -24.16 -3.12 4.33
CA ASN A 254 -24.77 -4.38 3.91
C ASN A 254 -24.04 -5.62 4.46
N PHE A 255 -22.72 -5.56 4.61
CA PHE A 255 -21.94 -6.62 5.27
C PHE A 255 -22.20 -6.69 6.77
N LEU A 256 -22.21 -5.54 7.47
CA LEU A 256 -22.48 -5.45 8.92
C LEU A 256 -23.92 -5.88 9.26
N ASP A 257 -24.88 -5.59 8.37
CA ASP A 257 -26.27 -6.05 8.47
C ASP A 257 -26.45 -7.54 8.12
N ASN A 258 -25.37 -8.27 7.79
CA ASN A 258 -25.39 -9.66 7.32
C ASN A 258 -26.18 -9.91 6.02
N LYS A 259 -26.43 -8.86 5.22
CA LYS A 259 -27.04 -8.98 3.87
C LYS A 259 -26.02 -9.49 2.84
N ILE A 260 -24.74 -9.14 3.04
CA ILE A 260 -23.59 -9.70 2.32
C ILE A 260 -22.84 -10.64 3.26
N LYS A 261 -22.56 -11.85 2.79
CA LYS A 261 -21.76 -12.83 3.56
C LYS A 261 -20.37 -12.93 2.98
N SER A 262 -19.36 -12.72 3.81
CA SER A 262 -17.96 -12.99 3.48
C SER A 262 -17.30 -13.76 4.62
N LYS A 263 -16.34 -14.63 4.28
CA LYS A 263 -15.56 -15.38 5.27
C LYS A 263 -14.59 -14.43 5.97
N THR A 264 -14.31 -14.66 7.25
CA THR A 264 -13.24 -13.91 7.93
C THR A 264 -11.87 -14.33 7.36
N PRO A 265 -10.99 -13.39 6.97
CA PRO A 265 -9.65 -13.74 6.53
C PRO A 265 -8.85 -14.36 7.69
N ASN A 266 -8.11 -15.43 7.39
CA ASN A 266 -7.13 -15.98 8.33
C ASN A 266 -5.82 -15.20 8.21
N LEU A 267 -5.59 -14.27 9.13
CA LEU A 267 -4.47 -13.34 9.04
C LEU A 267 -3.18 -13.94 9.57
N ILE A 268 -2.09 -13.67 8.84
CA ILE A 268 -0.74 -13.89 9.35
C ILE A 268 -0.40 -12.74 10.30
N LYS A 269 -0.17 -13.06 11.58
CA LYS A 269 0.07 -12.06 12.63
C LYS A 269 1.40 -12.28 13.32
N GLN A 270 2.04 -11.15 13.63
CA GLN A 270 3.28 -11.11 14.40
C GLN A 270 3.05 -10.84 15.89
N PHE A 271 1.88 -10.29 16.20
CA PHE A 271 1.34 -9.93 17.49
C PHE A 271 -0.18 -9.79 17.35
#